data_AF-A0AAE2ZNF1-F1
#
_entry.id   AF-A0AAE2ZNF1-F1
#
_cell.length_a   1.000
_cell.length_b   1.000
_cell.length_c   1.000
_cell.angle_alpha   90.00
_cell.angle_beta   90.00
_cell.angle_gamma   90.00
#
_symmetry.space_group_name_H-M   'P 1'
#
loop_
_entity.id
_entity.type
_entity.pdbx_description
1 polymer ?
#
loop_
_entity_poly.entity_id
_entity_poly.type
_entity_poly.pdbx_seq_one_letter_code
_entity_poly.pdbx_strand_id
1 'polypeptide(L)'
;MLRLLIFGLLAAALLPASALAKSTGWIDLTNKKQIREFNALINRGKGQGLVYKKIECKLENSRPYAKIEYGSTGTQSIYYIYTDFWKNIEPEYKKYKRRGAIVVSRSDIETNKGLFTCIIWRKWY
;
A
#
# COMPACT_ATOMS: atom_id res chain seq x y z
N MET A 1 59.70 18.46 -9.66
CA MET A 1 58.27 18.74 -9.43
C MET A 1 57.45 17.67 -10.15
N LEU A 2 56.76 16.76 -9.45
CA LEU A 2 55.37 16.36 -9.72
C LEU A 2 54.93 15.37 -8.63
N ARG A 3 54.10 15.82 -7.71
CA ARG A 3 53.51 15.00 -6.64
C ARG A 3 52.37 14.17 -7.23
N LEU A 4 52.46 12.84 -7.08
CA LEU A 4 51.34 11.92 -7.23
C LEU A 4 50.26 12.26 -6.19
N LEU A 5 49.13 12.78 -6.64
CA LEU A 5 47.90 12.94 -5.87
C LEU A 5 46.97 11.79 -6.24
N ILE A 6 47.05 10.70 -5.49
CA ILE A 6 45.93 9.78 -5.28
C ILE A 6 45.33 10.21 -3.95
N PHE A 7 44.05 10.56 -3.91
CA PHE A 7 43.08 10.24 -2.85
C PHE A 7 41.84 11.09 -3.05
N GLY A 8 40.67 10.46 -2.90
CA GLY A 8 39.39 11.14 -2.88
C GLY A 8 38.50 10.82 -4.09
N LEU A 9 38.33 9.53 -4.39
CA LEU A 9 37.20 9.01 -5.14
C LEU A 9 35.93 9.45 -4.39
N LEU A 10 35.38 10.63 -4.71
CA LEU A 10 34.03 11.01 -4.33
C LEU A 10 33.09 10.24 -5.24
N ALA A 11 33.07 8.91 -5.06
CA ALA A 11 31.88 8.15 -5.35
C ALA A 11 30.85 8.64 -4.34
N ALA A 12 30.16 9.74 -4.68
CA ALA A 12 28.84 9.99 -4.16
C ALA A 12 28.05 8.75 -4.55
N ALA A 13 28.01 7.78 -3.64
CA ALA A 13 27.10 6.67 -3.71
C ALA A 13 25.73 7.33 -3.85
N LEU A 14 25.21 7.35 -5.08
CA LEU A 14 23.81 7.47 -5.39
C LEU A 14 23.15 6.25 -4.77
N LEU A 15 23.11 6.21 -3.44
CA LEU A 15 22.15 5.41 -2.73
C LEU A 15 20.82 5.95 -3.24
N PRO A 16 20.00 5.14 -3.92
CA PRO A 16 18.65 5.57 -4.20
C PRO A 16 18.08 5.94 -2.84
N ALA A 17 17.67 7.20 -2.68
CA ALA A 17 16.99 7.65 -1.47
C ALA A 17 15.83 6.70 -1.29
N SER A 18 16.01 5.69 -0.43
CA SER A 18 15.04 4.65 -0.16
C SER A 18 13.83 5.41 0.32
N ALA A 19 12.83 5.56 -0.54
CA ALA A 19 11.59 6.23 -0.19
C ALA A 19 11.06 5.53 1.06
N LEU A 20 11.26 6.17 2.22
CA LEU A 20 11.11 5.56 3.54
C LEU A 20 9.70 4.97 3.58
N ALA A 21 9.62 3.64 3.72
CA ALA A 21 8.34 2.98 3.83
C ALA A 21 7.68 3.44 5.14
N LYS A 22 6.57 4.16 5.02
CA LYS A 22 5.69 4.59 6.11
C LYS A 22 4.61 3.53 6.32
N SER A 23 4.08 3.45 7.53
CA SER A 23 3.00 2.53 7.90
C SER A 23 1.89 3.29 8.59
N THR A 24 0.63 2.89 8.35
CA THR A 24 -0.54 3.45 9.04
C THR A 24 -0.65 3.03 10.50
N GLY A 25 0.11 2.02 10.94
CA GLY A 25 -0.25 1.23 12.11
C GLY A 25 -1.52 0.40 11.85
N TRP A 26 -2.01 -0.29 12.88
CA TRP A 26 -3.25 -1.06 12.81
C TRP A 26 -4.46 -0.13 13.00
N ILE A 27 -5.30 -0.08 11.97
CA ILE A 27 -6.53 0.72 11.90
C ILE A 27 -7.71 -0.20 12.20
N ASP A 28 -8.50 0.14 13.22
CA ASP A 28 -9.77 -0.52 13.54
C ASP A 28 -10.83 -0.13 12.49
N LEU A 29 -11.24 -1.10 11.67
CA LEU A 29 -12.22 -0.91 10.60
C LEU A 29 -13.67 -0.85 11.12
N THR A 30 -13.88 -0.81 12.44
CA THR A 30 -15.16 -0.51 13.08
C THR A 30 -15.20 0.90 13.68
N ASN A 31 -14.04 1.55 13.84
CA ASN A 31 -13.95 2.89 14.40
C ASN A 31 -14.08 3.95 13.31
N LYS A 32 -15.19 4.71 13.32
CA LYS A 32 -15.48 5.75 12.30
C LYS A 32 -14.36 6.77 12.12
N LYS A 33 -13.69 7.20 13.19
CA LYS A 33 -12.59 8.19 13.10
C LYS A 33 -11.39 7.60 12.37
N GLN A 34 -10.98 6.39 12.75
CA GLN A 34 -9.84 5.72 12.13
C GLN A 34 -10.12 5.35 10.66
N ILE A 35 -11.34 4.91 10.34
CA ILE A 35 -11.76 4.66 8.95
C ILE A 35 -11.69 5.95 8.12
N ARG A 36 -12.09 7.10 8.68
CA ARG A 36 -12.00 8.38 7.97
C ARG A 36 -10.55 8.76 7.67
N GLU A 37 -9.65 8.58 8.63
CA GLU A 37 -8.21 8.82 8.46
C GLU A 37 -7.59 7.87 7.42
N PHE A 38 -7.98 6.59 7.47
CA PHE A 38 -7.60 5.57 6.49
C PHE A 38 -8.06 5.93 5.07
N ASN A 39 -9.33 6.31 4.90
CA ASN A 39 -9.87 6.73 3.61
C ASN A 39 -9.24 8.03 3.10
N ALA A 40 -8.91 8.97 3.99
CA ALA A 40 -8.20 10.18 3.63
C ALA A 40 -6.81 9.87 3.09
N LEU A 41 -6.08 8.92 3.70
CA LEU A 41 -4.80 8.45 3.18
C LEU A 41 -4.96 7.81 1.80
N ILE A 42 -5.94 6.91 1.62
CA ILE A 42 -6.21 6.24 0.34
C ILE A 42 -6.51 7.26 -0.77
N ASN A 43 -7.33 8.26 -0.46
CA ASN A 43 -7.71 9.28 -1.43
C ASN A 43 -6.55 10.21 -1.83
N ARG A 44 -5.57 10.45 -0.94
CA ARG A 44 -4.33 11.17 -1.32
C ARG A 44 -3.54 10.42 -2.40
N GLY A 45 -3.48 9.09 -2.32
CA GLY A 45 -2.76 8.27 -3.28
C GLY A 45 -3.45 8.10 -4.64
N LYS A 46 -4.67 8.61 -4.84
CA LYS A 46 -5.35 8.60 -6.14
C LYS A 46 -4.89 9.68 -7.11
N GLY A 47 -3.96 10.56 -6.71
CA GLY A 47 -3.43 11.63 -7.56
C GLY A 47 -2.06 12.19 -7.17
N GLN A 48 -1.51 11.84 -6.00
CA GLN A 48 -0.23 12.36 -5.54
C GLN A 48 0.67 11.26 -5.00
N GLY A 49 1.81 11.08 -5.66
CA GLY A 49 3.11 10.57 -5.17
C GLY A 49 3.19 9.48 -4.09
N LEU A 50 2.15 8.70 -3.83
CA LEU A 50 2.15 7.63 -2.84
C LEU A 50 2.16 6.26 -3.55
N VAL A 51 3.06 5.39 -3.10
CA VAL A 51 3.13 3.99 -3.55
C VAL A 51 2.68 3.12 -2.40
N TYR A 52 1.51 2.51 -2.51
CA TYR A 52 1.12 1.47 -1.54
C TYR A 52 1.84 0.17 -1.91
N LYS A 53 2.51 -0.44 -0.94
CA LYS A 53 3.39 -1.60 -1.13
C LYS A 53 2.80 -2.87 -0.55
N LYS A 54 2.24 -2.79 0.65
CA LYS A 54 1.73 -3.96 1.39
C LYS A 54 0.46 -3.58 2.13
N ILE A 55 -0.50 -4.50 2.16
CA ILE A 55 -1.66 -4.44 3.06
C ILE A 55 -1.71 -5.73 3.87
N GLU A 56 -2.03 -5.57 5.15
CA GLU A 56 -2.25 -6.68 6.07
C GLU A 56 -3.58 -6.45 6.78
N CYS A 57 -4.32 -7.53 7.01
CA CYS A 57 -5.49 -7.51 7.85
C CYS A 57 -5.42 -8.58 8.92
N LYS A 58 -5.98 -8.28 10.08
CA LYS A 58 -6.15 -9.24 11.18
C LYS A 58 -7.52 -9.07 11.83
N LEU A 59 -7.94 -10.09 12.58
CA LEU A 59 -9.04 -10.02 13.51
C LEU A 59 -8.48 -10.05 14.93
N GLU A 60 -8.92 -9.12 15.76
CA GLU A 60 -8.59 -9.11 17.18
C GLU A 60 -9.86 -8.77 17.95
N ASN A 61 -10.23 -9.59 18.93
CA ASN A 61 -11.49 -9.44 19.69
C ASN A 61 -12.74 -9.29 18.79
N SER A 62 -12.82 -10.08 17.72
CA SER A 62 -13.89 -10.02 16.69
C SER A 62 -13.97 -8.70 15.91
N ARG A 63 -12.95 -7.84 15.96
CA ARG A 63 -12.88 -6.59 15.20
C ARG A 63 -11.86 -6.71 14.07
N PRO A 64 -12.22 -6.30 12.84
CA PRO A 64 -11.29 -6.25 11.73
C PRO A 64 -10.34 -5.06 11.84
N TYR A 65 -9.05 -5.32 11.66
CA TYR A 65 -8.01 -4.30 11.57
C TYR A 65 -7.29 -4.40 10.23
N ALA A 66 -6.85 -3.26 9.71
CA ALA A 66 -5.99 -3.19 8.53
C ALA A 66 -4.75 -2.33 8.80
N LYS A 67 -3.64 -2.69 8.17
CA LYS A 67 -2.39 -1.92 8.17
C LYS A 67 -1.89 -1.82 6.74
N ILE A 68 -1.50 -0.61 6.33
CA ILE A 68 -0.93 -0.38 5.01
C ILE A 68 0.49 0.16 5.14
N GLU A 69 1.40 -0.42 4.37
CA GLU A 69 2.72 0.11 4.13
C GLU A 69 2.74 0.88 2.81
N TYR A 70 3.23 2.11 2.85
CA TYR A 70 3.27 3.02 1.72
C TYR A 70 4.56 3.83 1.67
N GLY A 71 5.04 4.17 0.49
CA GLY A 71 6.18 5.07 0.27
C GLY A 71 5.76 6.32 -0.50
N SER A 72 6.75 7.15 -0.83
CA SER A 72 6.59 8.29 -1.74
C SER A 72 7.32 8.03 -3.07
N THR A 73 6.77 8.48 -4.21
CA THR A 73 7.40 8.41 -5.54
C THR A 73 7.01 9.62 -6.39
N GLY A 74 7.78 9.89 -7.46
CA GLY A 74 7.42 10.84 -8.51
C GLY A 74 6.50 10.28 -9.61
N THR A 75 6.17 8.99 -9.59
CA THR A 75 5.31 8.36 -10.61
C THR A 75 3.82 8.40 -10.24
N GLN A 76 2.97 8.72 -11.22
CA GLN A 76 1.52 8.68 -11.05
C GLN A 76 1.03 7.25 -11.28
N SER A 77 0.49 6.62 -10.24
CA SER A 77 -0.21 5.33 -10.36
C SER A 77 -1.44 5.40 -9.50
N ILE A 78 -2.58 4.96 -10.04
CA ILE A 78 -3.84 4.96 -9.29
C ILE A 78 -3.94 3.65 -8.55
N TYR A 79 -4.03 3.74 -7.22
CA TYR A 79 -4.24 2.61 -6.36
C TYR A 79 -5.68 2.54 -5.88
N TYR A 80 -6.22 1.33 -5.82
CA TYR A 80 -7.52 1.05 -5.24
C TYR A 80 -7.33 0.08 -4.08
N ILE A 81 -7.85 0.44 -2.90
CA ILE A 81 -7.74 -0.39 -1.70
C ILE A 81 -9.14 -0.79 -1.27
N TYR A 82 -9.36 -2.09 -1.09
CA TYR A 82 -10.63 -2.67 -0.66
C TYR A 82 -10.41 -3.53 0.58
N THR A 83 -11.29 -3.39 1.57
CA THR A 83 -11.24 -4.11 2.85
C THR A 83 -12.65 -4.55 3.24
N ASP A 84 -13.01 -5.81 2.96
CA ASP A 84 -14.35 -6.37 3.19
C ASP A 84 -14.32 -7.91 3.01
N PHE A 85 -15.46 -8.58 3.23
CA PHE A 85 -15.64 -9.98 2.89
C PHE A 85 -15.50 -10.21 1.37
N TRP A 86 -14.84 -11.31 1.01
CA TRP A 86 -14.55 -11.69 -0.37
C TRP A 86 -15.79 -11.67 -1.26
N LYS A 87 -16.94 -12.15 -0.78
CA LYS A 87 -18.21 -12.12 -1.52
C LYS A 87 -18.62 -10.72 -2.00
N ASN A 88 -18.25 -9.67 -1.27
CA ASN A 88 -18.53 -8.28 -1.63
C ASN A 88 -17.45 -7.69 -2.56
N ILE A 89 -16.20 -8.16 -2.43
CA ILE A 89 -15.06 -7.71 -3.22
C ILE A 89 -14.98 -8.41 -4.58
N GLU A 90 -15.38 -9.69 -4.66
CA GLU A 90 -15.19 -10.56 -5.82
C GLU A 90 -15.73 -9.97 -7.15
N PRO A 91 -16.92 -9.35 -7.20
CA PRO A 91 -17.40 -8.72 -8.43
C PRO A 91 -16.49 -7.61 -8.94
N GLU A 92 -16.05 -6.72 -8.04
CA GLU A 92 -15.11 -5.64 -8.36
C GLU A 92 -13.72 -6.19 -8.69
N TYR A 93 -13.25 -7.24 -7.97
CA TYR A 93 -12.00 -7.94 -8.28
C TYR A 93 -11.98 -8.42 -9.73
N LYS A 94 -13.04 -9.12 -10.16
CA LYS A 94 -13.15 -9.63 -11.54
C LYS A 94 -13.17 -8.49 -12.56
N LYS A 95 -13.87 -7.40 -12.27
CA LYS A 95 -13.97 -6.22 -13.14
C LYS A 95 -12.63 -5.50 -13.30
N TYR A 96 -11.88 -5.26 -12.22
CA TYR A 96 -10.58 -4.58 -12.28
C TYR A 96 -9.50 -5.45 -12.94
N LYS A 97 -9.50 -6.76 -12.67
CA LYS A 97 -8.60 -7.71 -13.33
C LYS A 97 -8.78 -7.67 -14.86
N ARG A 98 -10.03 -7.65 -15.35
CA ARG A 98 -10.32 -7.51 -16.80
C ARG A 98 -9.85 -6.18 -17.39
N ARG A 99 -9.78 -5.12 -16.58
CA ARG A 99 -9.33 -3.78 -16.99
C ARG A 99 -7.82 -3.57 -16.86
N GLY A 100 -7.06 -4.65 -16.69
CA GLY A 100 -5.60 -4.62 -16.60
C GLY A 100 -5.04 -4.11 -15.28
N ALA A 101 -5.85 -4.02 -14.22
CA ALA A 101 -5.34 -3.72 -12.89
C ALA A 101 -4.57 -4.92 -12.33
N ILE A 102 -3.43 -4.66 -11.70
CA ILE A 102 -2.61 -5.68 -11.04
C ILE A 102 -2.84 -5.64 -9.53
N VAL A 103 -2.84 -6.81 -8.90
CA VAL A 103 -2.83 -6.92 -7.44
C VAL A 103 -1.43 -6.63 -6.96
N VAL A 104 -1.28 -5.63 -6.10
CA VAL A 104 0.01 -5.26 -5.49
C VAL A 104 0.24 -6.05 -4.22
N SER A 105 -0.79 -6.15 -3.38
CA SER A 105 -0.74 -6.88 -2.12
C SER A 105 -2.15 -7.31 -1.73
N ARG A 106 -2.26 -8.50 -1.14
CA ARG A 106 -3.50 -9.09 -0.65
C ARG A 106 -3.22 -9.78 0.68
N SER A 107 -4.13 -9.60 1.62
CA SER A 107 -4.16 -10.28 2.91
C SER A 107 -5.57 -10.81 3.11
N ASP A 108 -5.69 -12.07 3.50
CA ASP A 108 -6.97 -12.74 3.73
C ASP A 108 -7.01 -13.32 5.15
N ILE A 109 -8.20 -13.37 5.73
CA ILE A 109 -8.47 -13.97 7.04
C ILE A 109 -9.71 -14.85 6.91
N GLU A 110 -9.58 -16.11 7.30
CA GLU A 110 -10.75 -16.97 7.46
C GLU A 110 -11.51 -16.62 8.74
N THR A 111 -12.82 -16.45 8.59
CA THR A 111 -13.72 -16.12 9.69
C THR A 111 -14.95 -17.03 9.63
N ASN A 112 -15.70 -17.12 10.73
CA ASN A 112 -16.98 -17.81 10.75
C ASN A 112 -18.03 -17.24 9.78
N LYS A 113 -17.86 -16.00 9.29
CA LYS A 113 -18.74 -15.34 8.31
C LYS A 113 -18.23 -15.46 6.87
N GLY A 114 -17.08 -16.13 6.66
CA GLY A 114 -16.39 -16.28 5.39
C GLY A 114 -15.03 -15.57 5.36
N LEU A 115 -14.44 -15.48 4.17
CA LEU A 115 -13.12 -14.89 3.94
C LEU A 115 -13.19 -13.36 4.01
N PHE A 116 -12.54 -12.74 4.99
CA PHE A 116 -12.33 -11.29 5.03
C PHE A 116 -11.03 -10.95 4.29
N THR A 117 -11.10 -10.06 3.30
CA THR A 117 -10.01 -9.76 2.38
C THR A 117 -9.68 -8.28 2.42
N CYS A 118 -8.38 -7.99 2.46
CA CYS A 118 -7.82 -6.66 2.27
C CYS A 118 -6.87 -6.70 1.07
N ILE A 119 -7.12 -5.84 0.07
CA ILE A 119 -6.41 -5.89 -1.21
C ILE A 119 -6.06 -4.49 -1.71
N ILE A 120 -4.84 -4.36 -2.22
CA ILE A 120 -4.35 -3.19 -2.97
C ILE A 120 -4.25 -3.58 -4.43
N TRP A 121 -4.88 -2.77 -5.28
CA TRP A 121 -4.73 -2.81 -6.74
C TRP A 121 -3.96 -1.61 -7.22
N ARG A 122 -3.31 -1.77 -8.36
CA ARG A 122 -2.72 -0.68 -9.13
C ARG A 122 -3.19 -0.77 -10.57
N LYS A 123 -3.57 0.37 -11.13
CA LYS A 123 -3.80 0.53 -12.57
C LYS A 123 -2.82 1.57 -13.10
N TRP A 124 -2.10 1.21 -14.16
CA TRP A 124 -1.28 2.14 -14.93
C TRP A 124 -2.17 2.96 -15.87
N TYR A 125 -1.85 4.24 -16.02
CA TYR A 125 -2.42 5.13 -17.03
C TYR A 125 -1.35 5.42 -18.08
#